data_AF-A0AAV3ALW4-F1
#
_entry.id   AF-A0AAV3ALW4-F1
#
_cell.length_a   1.000
_cell.length_b   1.000
_cell.length_c   1.000
_cell.angle_alpha   90.00
_cell.angle_beta   90.00
_cell.angle_gamma   90.00
#
_symmetry.space_group_name_H-M   'P 1'
#
loop_
_entity.id
_entity.type
_entity.pdbx_description
1 polymer ?
#
loop_
_entity_poly.entity_id
_entity_poly.type
_entity_poly.pdbx_seq_one_letter_code
_entity_poly.pdbx_strand_id
1 'polypeptide(L)'
;RSPKGLSHSPWAVKKISKQCDKTSKNLYEQRLNVEAKILKKLQHPNIVGYRAFTKSKDGSLCLAMEYGGDKSLNDLIEARNENGLGPFPAAIILKVALHMARGLKYLHNEKKILHGDIKSSNVVINGDFETIKICDVGVSLHLDENMTVNDPEASYIGTESWKPKEALDDGKVITDKADIYAFGLTLWEMMALSIPHLNLPEDGGEEDTFEEEDFDEDAYYEALGTRPALNMEELDDSYHKVIELFYLCTSEDPKERPSSAQIVEALEAEGVQ
;
A
#
# COMPACT_ATOMS: atom_id res chain seq x y z
N ARG A 1 -8.47 -18.52 -20.10
CA ARG A 1 -9.87 -18.04 -20.22
C ARG A 1 -10.69 -18.81 -19.20
N SER A 2 -11.07 -18.17 -18.09
CA SER A 2 -11.97 -18.79 -17.13
C SER A 2 -13.35 -18.94 -17.78
N PRO A 3 -14.04 -20.08 -17.65
CA PRO A 3 -15.35 -20.27 -18.24
C PRO A 3 -16.36 -19.31 -17.62
N LYS A 4 -17.30 -18.82 -18.43
CA LYS A 4 -18.47 -18.06 -17.97
C LYS A 4 -19.22 -18.90 -16.92
N GLY A 5 -19.19 -18.45 -15.66
CA GLY A 5 -19.82 -19.12 -14.51
C GLY A 5 -19.02 -18.85 -13.24
N LEU A 6 -19.50 -17.88 -12.44
CA LEU A 6 -18.87 -17.38 -11.21
C LEU A 6 -18.41 -18.53 -10.29
N SER A 7 -17.09 -18.75 -10.19
CA SER A 7 -16.55 -19.50 -9.07
C SER A 7 -16.50 -18.56 -7.86
N HIS A 8 -17.55 -18.58 -7.03
CA HIS A 8 -17.61 -17.90 -5.72
C HIS A 8 -16.68 -18.53 -4.67
N SER A 9 -15.50 -19.00 -5.08
CA SER A 9 -14.48 -19.45 -4.14
C SER A 9 -14.05 -18.24 -3.32
N PRO A 10 -14.13 -18.23 -1.97
CA PRO A 10 -13.70 -17.09 -1.15
C PRO A 10 -12.17 -16.99 -1.05
N TRP A 11 -11.48 -17.41 -2.12
CA TRP A 11 -10.05 -17.62 -2.15
C TRP A 11 -9.47 -17.12 -3.47
N ALA A 12 -8.44 -16.28 -3.37
CA ALA A 12 -7.61 -15.85 -4.48
C ALA A 12 -6.37 -16.74 -4.61
N VAL A 13 -5.81 -16.85 -5.81
CA VAL A 13 -4.58 -17.61 -6.07
C VAL A 13 -3.54 -16.72 -6.75
N LYS A 14 -2.43 -16.48 -6.07
CA LYS A 14 -1.24 -15.81 -6.61
C LYS A 14 -0.31 -16.86 -7.21
N LYS A 15 0.06 -16.67 -8.48
CA LYS A 15 0.90 -17.59 -9.27
C LYS A 15 1.85 -16.78 -10.13
N ILE A 16 3.09 -17.24 -10.24
CA ILE A 16 4.11 -16.59 -11.09
C ILE A 16 3.78 -16.82 -12.56
N SER A 17 3.83 -15.74 -13.35
CA SER A 17 3.59 -15.80 -14.80
C SER A 17 4.58 -16.72 -15.51
N LYS A 18 4.09 -17.47 -16.51
CA LYS A 18 4.93 -18.34 -17.35
C LYS A 18 5.87 -17.57 -18.27
N GLN A 19 5.59 -16.29 -18.50
CA GLN A 19 6.37 -15.41 -19.38
C GLN A 19 7.52 -14.71 -18.63
N CYS A 20 7.65 -14.94 -17.32
CA CYS A 20 8.73 -14.40 -16.52
C CYS A 20 10.08 -15.03 -16.92
N ASP A 21 11.12 -14.21 -17.10
CA ASP A 21 12.49 -14.69 -17.31
C ASP A 21 13.00 -15.51 -16.10
N LYS A 22 14.10 -16.25 -16.29
CA LYS A 22 14.61 -17.17 -15.26
C LYS A 22 15.08 -16.47 -13.97
N THR A 23 15.72 -15.31 -14.07
CA THR A 23 16.29 -14.59 -12.92
C THR A 23 15.18 -13.98 -12.10
N SER A 24 14.27 -13.27 -12.76
CA SER A 24 13.05 -12.72 -12.20
C SER A 24 12.18 -13.82 -11.58
N LYS A 25 12.10 -14.99 -12.22
CA LYS A 25 11.33 -16.12 -11.69
C LYS A 25 11.87 -16.59 -10.35
N ASN A 26 13.18 -16.73 -10.19
CA ASN A 26 13.77 -17.12 -8.90
C ASN A 26 13.46 -16.09 -7.80
N LEU A 27 13.58 -14.80 -8.11
CA LEU A 27 13.25 -13.71 -7.18
C LEU A 27 11.77 -13.75 -6.77
N TYR A 28 10.85 -13.91 -7.73
CA TYR A 28 9.43 -14.02 -7.44
C TYR A 28 9.08 -15.30 -6.67
N GLU A 29 9.77 -16.42 -6.93
CA GLU A 29 9.61 -17.65 -6.16
C GLU A 29 10.08 -17.44 -4.71
N GLN A 30 11.18 -16.73 -4.48
CA GLN A 30 11.64 -16.38 -3.14
C GLN A 30 10.64 -15.48 -2.42
N ARG A 31 10.15 -14.41 -3.06
CA ARG A 31 9.13 -13.52 -2.49
C ARG A 31 7.84 -14.27 -2.16
N LEU A 32 7.37 -15.14 -3.05
CA LEU A 32 6.17 -15.95 -2.81
C LEU A 32 6.35 -16.94 -1.64
N ASN A 33 7.56 -17.48 -1.45
CA ASN A 33 7.88 -18.31 -0.28
C ASN A 33 7.88 -17.48 1.02
N VAL A 34 8.45 -16.27 1.00
CA VAL A 34 8.43 -15.34 2.14
C VAL A 34 6.98 -15.00 2.49
N GLU A 35 6.20 -14.58 1.49
CA GLU A 35 4.79 -14.22 1.63
C GLU A 35 3.98 -15.38 2.26
N ALA A 36 4.13 -16.60 1.73
CA ALA A 36 3.46 -17.78 2.26
C ALA A 36 3.85 -18.08 3.73
N LYS A 37 5.13 -17.95 4.08
CA LYS A 37 5.62 -18.17 5.46
C LYS A 37 5.08 -17.13 6.44
N ILE A 38 5.00 -15.87 6.01
CA ILE A 38 4.51 -14.77 6.82
C ILE A 38 2.99 -14.88 6.97
N LEU A 39 2.22 -14.87 5.86
CA LEU A 39 0.76 -14.90 5.87
C LEU A 39 0.21 -16.07 6.70
N LYS A 40 0.86 -17.24 6.68
CA LYS A 40 0.44 -18.41 7.47
C LYS A 40 0.36 -18.13 8.99
N LYS A 41 1.09 -17.13 9.49
CA LYS A 41 1.11 -16.72 10.90
C LYS A 41 0.20 -15.53 11.20
N LEU A 42 -0.48 -14.99 10.18
CA LEU A 42 -1.31 -13.80 10.29
C LEU A 42 -2.79 -14.18 10.33
N GLN A 43 -3.53 -13.54 11.24
CA GLN A 43 -4.97 -13.64 11.35
C GLN A 43 -5.48 -12.34 11.95
N HIS A 44 -6.04 -11.47 11.10
CA HIS A 44 -6.57 -10.17 11.51
C HIS A 44 -7.66 -9.71 10.51
N PRO A 45 -8.74 -9.05 10.94
CA PRO A 45 -9.83 -8.62 10.04
C PRO A 45 -9.34 -7.72 8.89
N ASN A 46 -8.32 -6.89 9.14
CA ASN A 46 -7.76 -5.96 8.15
C ASN A 46 -6.48 -6.46 7.44
N ILE A 47 -6.18 -7.76 7.50
CA ILE A 47 -5.08 -8.38 6.75
C ILE A 47 -5.64 -9.56 5.96
N VAL A 48 -5.26 -9.71 4.69
CA VAL A 48 -5.67 -10.86 3.87
C VAL A 48 -5.13 -12.16 4.48
N GLY A 49 -6.03 -13.11 4.74
CA GLY A 49 -5.69 -14.39 5.36
C GLY A 49 -4.95 -15.37 4.44
N TYR A 50 -4.18 -16.27 5.04
CA TYR A 50 -3.57 -17.41 4.35
C TYR A 50 -4.54 -18.58 4.20
N ARG A 51 -4.47 -19.32 3.08
CA ARG A 51 -5.12 -20.63 2.95
C ARG A 51 -4.14 -21.77 2.74
N ALA A 52 -3.35 -21.71 1.68
CA ALA A 52 -2.50 -22.82 1.29
C ALA A 52 -1.33 -22.35 0.42
N PHE A 53 -0.24 -23.10 0.45
CA PHE A 53 0.90 -22.90 -0.43
C PHE A 53 1.28 -24.25 -1.03
N THR A 54 1.25 -24.35 -2.35
CA THR A 54 1.38 -25.63 -3.06
C THR A 54 2.10 -25.47 -4.40
N LYS A 55 2.45 -26.60 -5.02
CA LYS A 55 2.94 -26.65 -6.40
C LYS A 55 1.81 -27.05 -7.33
N SER A 56 1.62 -26.27 -8.38
CA SER A 56 0.74 -26.61 -9.51
C SER A 56 1.32 -27.79 -10.31
N LYS A 57 0.50 -28.44 -11.15
CA LYS A 57 0.90 -29.58 -11.99
C LYS A 57 2.08 -29.27 -12.93
N ASP A 58 2.24 -28.01 -13.31
CA ASP A 58 3.35 -27.51 -14.12
C ASP A 58 4.60 -27.13 -13.29
N GLY A 59 4.65 -27.51 -12.01
CA GLY A 59 5.79 -27.32 -11.11
C GLY A 59 5.89 -25.93 -10.47
N SER A 60 5.10 -24.97 -10.93
CA SER A 60 5.10 -23.60 -10.41
C SER A 60 4.45 -23.49 -9.03
N LEU A 61 4.97 -22.60 -8.18
CA LEU A 61 4.43 -22.33 -6.86
C LEU A 61 3.11 -21.54 -6.97
N CYS A 62 2.18 -21.84 -6.07
CA CYS A 62 0.87 -21.22 -5.99
C CYS A 62 0.55 -20.94 -4.52
N LEU A 63 0.23 -19.68 -4.23
CA LEU A 63 -0.24 -19.23 -2.93
C LEU A 63 -1.74 -18.97 -3.02
N ALA A 64 -2.53 -19.77 -2.33
CA ALA A 64 -3.94 -19.53 -2.10
C ALA A 64 -4.11 -18.70 -0.83
N MET A 65 -4.84 -17.60 -0.95
CA MET A 65 -5.11 -16.63 0.11
C MET A 65 -6.61 -16.33 0.17
N GLU A 66 -7.05 -15.71 1.26
CA GLU A 66 -8.39 -15.14 1.37
C GLU A 66 -8.66 -14.21 0.19
N TYR A 67 -9.87 -14.28 -0.37
CA TYR A 67 -10.32 -13.28 -1.32
C TYR A 67 -10.62 -11.99 -0.56
N GLY A 68 -9.76 -10.98 -0.71
CA GLY A 68 -9.85 -9.74 0.05
C GLY A 68 -10.84 -8.71 -0.50
N GLY A 69 -11.38 -8.93 -1.70
CA GLY A 69 -12.39 -8.08 -2.31
C GLY A 69 -12.33 -8.04 -3.84
N ASP A 70 -13.30 -7.36 -4.43
CA ASP A 70 -13.47 -7.25 -5.88
C ASP A 70 -12.41 -6.38 -6.56
N LYS A 71 -11.88 -5.38 -5.82
CA LYS A 71 -11.00 -4.35 -6.34
C LYS A 71 -9.91 -3.98 -5.33
N SER A 72 -8.76 -3.55 -5.84
CA SER A 72 -7.80 -2.80 -5.05
C SER A 72 -8.29 -1.36 -4.84
N LEU A 73 -7.75 -0.66 -3.84
CA LEU A 73 -8.00 0.77 -3.66
C LEU A 73 -7.49 1.56 -4.88
N ASN A 74 -6.39 1.12 -5.50
CA ASN A 74 -5.89 1.69 -6.76
C ASN A 74 -6.94 1.61 -7.87
N ASP A 75 -7.58 0.44 -8.06
CA ASP A 75 -8.61 0.26 -9.09
C ASP A 75 -9.83 1.20 -8.86
N LEU A 76 -10.10 1.55 -7.60
CA LEU A 76 -11.15 2.50 -7.24
C LEU A 76 -10.70 3.94 -7.49
N ILE A 77 -9.43 4.27 -7.21
CA ILE A 77 -8.84 5.58 -7.48
C ILE A 77 -8.82 5.86 -8.99
N GLU A 78 -8.30 4.93 -9.79
CA GLU A 78 -8.28 5.04 -11.26
C GLU A 78 -9.69 5.22 -11.82
N ALA A 79 -10.63 4.35 -11.44
CA ALA A 79 -12.00 4.48 -11.89
C ALA A 79 -12.64 5.82 -11.46
N ARG A 80 -12.29 6.35 -10.29
CA ARG A 80 -12.81 7.64 -9.82
C ARG A 80 -12.25 8.81 -10.64
N ASN A 81 -10.97 8.74 -10.99
CA ASN A 81 -10.27 9.71 -11.83
C ASN A 81 -10.85 9.72 -13.25
N GLU A 82 -10.97 8.55 -13.88
CA GLU A 82 -11.54 8.39 -15.24
C GLU A 82 -12.97 8.93 -15.34
N ASN A 83 -13.74 8.87 -14.25
CA ASN A 83 -15.11 9.37 -14.20
C ASN A 83 -15.22 10.85 -13.77
N GLY A 84 -14.10 11.54 -13.52
CA GLY A 84 -14.07 12.97 -13.14
C GLY A 84 -14.81 13.27 -11.83
N LEU A 85 -14.79 12.34 -10.87
CA LEU A 85 -15.58 12.45 -9.63
C LEU A 85 -14.89 13.23 -8.50
N GLY A 86 -13.68 13.74 -8.74
CA GLY A 86 -12.85 14.42 -7.75
C GLY A 86 -12.45 13.53 -6.56
N PRO A 87 -11.85 14.10 -5.50
CA PRO A 87 -11.34 13.36 -4.34
C PRO A 87 -12.37 12.41 -3.69
N PHE A 88 -11.92 11.34 -3.02
CA PHE A 88 -12.82 10.50 -2.23
C PHE A 88 -13.41 11.30 -1.06
N PRO A 89 -14.68 11.06 -0.63
CA PRO A 89 -15.24 11.74 0.53
C PRO A 89 -14.38 11.55 1.77
N ALA A 90 -14.12 12.61 2.54
CA ALA A 90 -13.24 12.58 3.71
C ALA A 90 -13.59 11.46 4.71
N ALA A 91 -14.88 11.18 4.94
CA ALA A 91 -15.33 10.10 5.81
C ALA A 91 -14.90 8.70 5.32
N ILE A 92 -14.88 8.48 4.00
CA ILE A 92 -14.39 7.22 3.41
C ILE A 92 -12.88 7.12 3.58
N ILE A 93 -12.14 8.21 3.38
CA ILE A 93 -10.68 8.23 3.59
C ILE A 93 -10.35 7.91 5.05
N LEU A 94 -11.04 8.52 6.02
CA LEU A 94 -10.84 8.23 7.45
C LEU A 94 -11.19 6.78 7.82
N LYS A 95 -12.23 6.21 7.21
CA LYS A 95 -12.58 4.79 7.39
C LYS A 95 -11.47 3.86 6.87
N VAL A 96 -10.95 4.13 5.67
CA VAL A 96 -9.80 3.42 5.10
C VAL A 96 -8.58 3.56 6.01
N ALA A 97 -8.27 4.78 6.44
CA ALA A 97 -7.17 5.09 7.35
C ALA A 97 -7.25 4.27 8.64
N LEU A 98 -8.41 4.22 9.30
CA LEU A 98 -8.61 3.45 10.53
C LEU A 98 -8.39 1.94 10.29
N HIS A 99 -8.96 1.40 9.23
CA HIS A 99 -8.84 -0.04 8.92
C HIS A 99 -7.39 -0.44 8.58
N MET A 100 -6.71 0.37 7.78
CA MET A 100 -5.28 0.19 7.49
C MET A 100 -4.43 0.31 8.76
N ALA A 101 -4.69 1.32 9.60
CA ALA A 101 -3.96 1.52 10.85
C ALA A 101 -4.16 0.35 11.84
N ARG A 102 -5.36 -0.23 11.91
CA ARG A 102 -5.62 -1.47 12.69
C ARG A 102 -4.78 -2.64 12.16
N GLY A 103 -4.72 -2.83 10.85
CA GLY A 103 -3.87 -3.85 10.21
C GLY A 103 -2.38 -3.64 10.49
N LEU A 104 -1.89 -2.41 10.34
CA LEU A 104 -0.49 -2.06 10.60
C LEU A 104 -0.13 -2.21 12.09
N LYS A 105 -1.01 -1.78 13.01
CA LYS A 105 -0.83 -1.97 14.45
C LYS A 105 -0.64 -3.45 14.79
N TYR A 106 -1.45 -4.32 14.21
CA TYR A 106 -1.30 -5.76 14.38
C TYR A 106 0.05 -6.27 13.84
N LEU A 107 0.46 -5.85 12.63
CA LEU A 107 1.75 -6.23 12.06
C LEU A 107 2.93 -5.75 12.91
N HIS A 108 2.95 -4.47 13.26
CA HIS A 108 4.03 -3.82 14.00
C HIS A 108 4.12 -4.30 15.44
N ASN A 109 3.02 -4.22 16.20
CA ASN A 109 3.06 -4.42 17.64
C ASN A 109 2.96 -5.90 18.05
N GLU A 110 2.12 -6.69 17.38
CA GLU A 110 1.88 -8.09 17.76
C GLU A 110 2.77 -9.07 17.00
N LYS A 111 3.06 -8.79 15.72
CA LYS A 111 3.85 -9.70 14.86
C LYS A 111 5.29 -9.29 14.67
N LYS A 112 5.65 -8.05 15.01
CA LYS A 112 6.99 -7.48 14.78
C LYS A 112 7.40 -7.58 13.31
N ILE A 113 6.48 -7.18 12.43
CA ILE A 113 6.65 -7.22 10.98
C ILE A 113 6.41 -5.82 10.43
N LEU A 114 7.38 -5.30 9.69
CA LEU A 114 7.22 -4.16 8.77
C LEU A 114 6.62 -4.67 7.47
N HIS A 115 5.54 -4.07 6.97
CA HIS A 115 4.92 -4.45 5.71
C HIS A 115 5.87 -4.24 4.53
N GLY A 116 6.45 -3.05 4.43
CA GLY A 116 7.53 -2.71 3.49
C GLY A 116 7.10 -2.26 2.09
N ASP A 117 5.80 -2.31 1.78
CA ASP A 117 5.24 -1.85 0.49
C ASP A 117 3.76 -1.42 0.65
N ILE A 118 3.47 -0.51 1.58
CA ILE A 118 2.13 0.06 1.70
C ILE A 118 1.86 1.02 0.54
N LYS A 119 0.73 0.84 -0.15
CA LYS A 119 0.23 1.66 -1.26
C LYS A 119 -1.20 1.24 -1.58
N SER A 120 -1.93 2.05 -2.34
CA SER A 120 -3.32 1.75 -2.72
C SER A 120 -3.51 0.38 -3.41
N SER A 121 -2.57 -0.06 -4.26
CA SER A 121 -2.65 -1.36 -4.94
C SER A 121 -2.52 -2.57 -4.00
N ASN A 122 -1.99 -2.37 -2.80
CA ASN A 122 -1.86 -3.39 -1.75
C ASN A 122 -2.95 -3.27 -0.66
N VAL A 123 -3.99 -2.48 -0.91
CA VAL A 123 -5.20 -2.40 -0.09
C VAL A 123 -6.38 -2.90 -0.92
N VAL A 124 -7.04 -3.96 -0.46
CA VAL A 124 -8.18 -4.57 -1.16
C VAL A 124 -9.49 -4.23 -0.46
N ILE A 125 -10.50 -3.93 -1.27
CA ILE A 125 -11.81 -3.43 -0.85
C ILE A 125 -12.89 -4.41 -1.32
N ASN A 126 -13.76 -4.80 -0.40
CA ASN A 126 -14.94 -5.61 -0.71
C ASN A 126 -16.22 -4.81 -0.44
N GLY A 127 -17.16 -4.88 -1.39
CA GLY A 127 -18.41 -4.12 -1.32
C GLY A 127 -18.18 -2.61 -1.35
N ASP A 128 -19.13 -1.85 -0.79
CA ASP A 128 -19.01 -0.40 -0.62
C ASP A 128 -18.20 -0.07 0.65
N PHE A 129 -16.89 -0.34 0.58
CA PHE A 129 -15.96 -0.19 1.71
C PHE A 129 -16.39 -0.98 2.96
N GLU A 130 -17.11 -2.09 2.80
CA GLU A 130 -17.57 -2.94 3.91
C GLU A 130 -16.39 -3.66 4.57
N THR A 131 -15.42 -4.09 3.76
CA THR A 131 -14.18 -4.69 4.23
C THR A 131 -12.99 -4.03 3.53
N ILE A 132 -11.98 -3.71 4.32
CA ILE A 132 -10.71 -3.08 3.89
C ILE A 132 -9.58 -3.91 4.49
N LYS A 133 -8.72 -4.49 3.65
CA LYS A 133 -7.59 -5.31 4.09
C LYS A 133 -6.30 -4.94 3.38
N ILE A 134 -5.19 -5.05 4.10
CA ILE A 134 -3.85 -4.98 3.52
C ILE A 134 -3.47 -6.37 2.99
N CYS A 135 -2.80 -6.42 1.84
CA CYS A 135 -2.27 -7.62 1.21
C CYS A 135 -0.82 -7.43 0.74
N ASP A 136 -0.22 -8.50 0.20
CA ASP A 136 1.14 -8.53 -0.34
C ASP A 136 2.28 -8.25 0.67
N VAL A 137 2.42 -9.15 1.63
CA VAL A 137 3.55 -9.19 2.59
C VAL A 137 4.81 -9.84 2.02
N GLY A 138 4.98 -9.83 0.69
CA GLY A 138 6.07 -10.52 0.00
C GLY A 138 7.45 -9.88 0.17
N VAL A 139 7.49 -8.62 0.62
CA VAL A 139 8.71 -7.84 0.88
C VAL A 139 8.84 -7.39 2.34
N SER A 140 8.06 -7.99 3.23
CA SER A 140 8.03 -7.62 4.63
C SER A 140 9.31 -7.97 5.38
N LEU A 141 9.65 -7.13 6.36
CA LEU A 141 10.88 -7.22 7.15
C LEU A 141 10.55 -7.46 8.63
N HIS A 142 11.49 -8.05 9.37
CA HIS A 142 11.34 -8.27 10.81
C HIS A 142 11.74 -7.03 11.60
N LEU A 143 10.91 -6.63 12.55
CA LEU A 143 11.16 -5.55 13.49
C LEU A 143 11.68 -6.14 14.81
N ASP A 144 12.63 -5.46 15.45
CA ASP A 144 13.06 -5.82 16.80
C ASP A 144 12.12 -5.24 17.89
N GLU A 145 12.53 -5.33 19.14
CA GLU A 145 11.77 -4.76 20.26
C GLU A 145 11.72 -3.23 20.23
N ASN A 146 12.68 -2.59 19.56
CA ASN A 146 12.77 -1.15 19.36
C ASN A 146 12.09 -0.68 18.05
N MET A 147 11.28 -1.54 17.43
CA MET A 147 10.61 -1.26 16.15
C MET A 147 11.57 -0.90 15.02
N THR A 148 12.76 -1.49 15.04
CA THR A 148 13.82 -1.27 14.05
C THR A 148 14.12 -2.54 13.27
N VAL A 149 14.43 -2.40 11.99
CA VAL A 149 14.97 -3.48 11.17
C VAL A 149 16.48 -3.57 11.38
N ASN A 150 16.93 -4.58 12.14
CA ASN A 150 18.35 -4.77 12.48
C ASN A 150 19.04 -5.90 11.70
N ASP A 151 18.32 -6.58 10.81
CA ASP A 151 18.91 -7.64 9.98
C ASP A 151 19.85 -7.01 8.93
N PRO A 152 21.17 -7.30 8.96
CA PRO A 152 22.12 -6.72 8.00
C PRO A 152 21.88 -7.16 6.55
N GLU A 153 21.17 -8.27 6.33
CA GLU A 153 20.80 -8.74 5.00
C GLU A 153 19.45 -8.19 4.53
N ALA A 154 18.69 -7.53 5.43
CA ALA A 154 17.42 -6.91 5.07
C ALA A 154 17.63 -5.64 4.25
N SER A 155 16.82 -5.51 3.20
CA SER A 155 16.77 -4.30 2.37
C SER A 155 15.31 -3.91 2.20
N TYR A 156 15.02 -2.62 2.38
CA TYR A 156 13.69 -2.08 2.11
C TYR A 156 13.48 -1.98 0.60
N ILE A 157 12.60 -2.83 0.07
CA ILE A 157 12.35 -2.91 -1.38
C ILE A 157 11.38 -1.81 -1.80
N GLY A 158 10.15 -1.82 -1.25
CA GLY A 158 9.07 -0.86 -1.55
C GLY A 158 8.77 -0.62 -3.03
N THR A 159 7.87 0.34 -3.26
CA THR A 159 7.63 0.94 -4.57
C THR A 159 8.14 2.38 -4.52
N GLU A 160 8.91 2.80 -5.52
CA GLU A 160 9.72 4.03 -5.48
C GLU A 160 8.96 5.26 -5.00
N SER A 161 7.80 5.54 -5.59
CA SER A 161 6.97 6.72 -5.26
C SER A 161 6.45 6.73 -3.82
N TRP A 162 6.45 5.58 -3.12
CA TRP A 162 5.99 5.46 -1.73
C TRP A 162 7.14 5.36 -0.73
N LYS A 163 8.40 5.37 -1.19
CA LYS A 163 9.55 5.21 -0.29
C LYS A 163 9.73 6.46 0.56
N PRO A 164 9.88 6.31 1.90
CA PRO A 164 10.31 7.41 2.74
C PRO A 164 11.81 7.72 2.51
N LYS A 165 12.25 8.91 2.92
CA LYS A 165 13.64 9.35 2.73
C LYS A 165 14.67 8.38 3.31
N GLU A 166 14.41 7.81 4.49
CA GLU A 166 15.31 6.84 5.12
C GLU A 166 15.44 5.51 4.37
N ALA A 167 14.54 5.21 3.42
CA ALA A 167 14.64 4.02 2.56
C ALA A 167 15.33 4.29 1.22
N LEU A 168 15.60 5.56 0.90
CA LEU A 168 16.32 5.99 -0.30
C LEU A 168 17.80 6.23 -0.01
N ASP A 169 18.11 6.70 1.20
CA ASP A 169 19.47 7.00 1.64
C ASP A 169 20.17 5.76 2.22
N ASP A 170 21.37 5.45 1.72
CA ASP A 170 22.18 4.35 2.23
C ASP A 170 22.56 4.51 3.71
N GLY A 171 22.51 3.40 4.45
CA GLY A 171 22.97 3.32 5.85
C GLY A 171 22.03 3.97 6.87
N LYS A 172 20.85 4.43 6.46
CA LYS A 172 19.81 4.89 7.38
C LYS A 172 19.09 3.72 8.04
N VAL A 173 18.55 4.01 9.23
CA VAL A 173 17.83 3.02 10.03
C VAL A 173 16.37 2.97 9.59
N ILE A 174 15.91 1.79 9.19
CA ILE A 174 14.50 1.54 8.87
C ILE A 174 13.75 1.15 10.14
N THR A 175 12.59 1.77 10.36
CA THR A 175 11.70 1.50 11.50
C THR A 175 10.28 1.24 11.01
N ASP A 176 9.36 0.90 11.91
CA ASP A 176 7.91 0.81 11.65
C ASP A 176 7.34 2.08 10.98
N LYS A 177 7.99 3.23 11.20
CA LYS A 177 7.62 4.54 10.64
C LYS A 177 7.77 4.65 9.13
N ALA A 178 8.48 3.72 8.49
CA ALA A 178 8.52 3.63 7.03
C ALA A 178 7.14 3.27 6.45
N ASP A 179 6.43 2.31 7.08
CA ASP A 179 5.06 1.98 6.69
C ASP A 179 4.09 3.15 6.96
N ILE A 180 4.35 3.95 8.00
CA ILE A 180 3.50 5.12 8.34
C ILE A 180 3.60 6.21 7.28
N TYR A 181 4.80 6.45 6.75
CA TYR A 181 4.98 7.40 5.66
C TYR A 181 4.22 6.95 4.41
N ALA A 182 4.41 5.68 4.01
CA ALA A 182 3.71 5.10 2.87
C ALA A 182 2.18 5.01 3.08
N PHE A 183 1.72 4.80 4.31
CA PHE A 183 0.31 4.93 4.72
C PHE A 183 -0.21 6.34 4.47
N GLY A 184 0.54 7.38 4.87
CA GLY A 184 0.18 8.78 4.60
C GLY A 184 0.07 9.07 3.11
N LEU A 185 1.01 8.56 2.30
CA LEU A 185 0.93 8.65 0.84
C LEU A 185 -0.28 7.92 0.27
N THR A 186 -0.70 6.79 0.85
CA THR A 186 -1.94 6.11 0.43
C THR A 186 -3.19 6.96 0.67
N LEU A 187 -3.22 7.75 1.76
CA LEU A 187 -4.30 8.72 1.99
C LEU A 187 -4.24 9.86 0.97
N TRP A 188 -3.03 10.30 0.61
CA TRP A 188 -2.82 11.30 -0.44
C TRP A 188 -3.33 10.81 -1.79
N GLU A 189 -3.11 9.55 -2.17
CA GLU A 189 -3.66 8.98 -3.41
C GLU A 189 -5.19 9.09 -3.47
N MET A 190 -5.89 8.95 -2.33
CA MET A 190 -7.35 9.11 -2.27
C MET A 190 -7.81 10.57 -2.39
N MET A 191 -6.94 11.54 -2.08
CA MET A 191 -7.23 12.96 -2.23
C MET A 191 -6.84 13.47 -3.62
N ALA A 192 -5.67 13.09 -4.12
CA ALA A 192 -5.11 13.60 -5.37
C ALA A 192 -5.45 12.75 -6.61
N LEU A 193 -5.97 11.54 -6.41
CA LEU A 193 -6.27 10.55 -7.46
C LEU A 193 -5.10 10.29 -8.43
N SER A 194 -3.89 10.42 -7.92
CA SER A 194 -2.65 10.38 -8.69
C SER A 194 -1.61 9.47 -8.02
N ILE A 195 -0.55 9.16 -8.76
CA ILE A 195 0.64 8.50 -8.20
C ILE A 195 1.52 9.57 -7.51
N PRO A 196 2.05 9.34 -6.30
CA PRO A 196 2.88 10.34 -5.62
C PRO A 196 4.07 10.77 -6.48
N HIS A 197 4.35 12.07 -6.51
CA HIS A 197 5.48 12.69 -7.24
C HIS A 197 5.44 12.55 -8.77
N LEU A 198 4.44 11.86 -9.33
CA LEU A 198 4.23 11.78 -10.76
C LEU A 198 3.40 13.00 -11.21
N ASN A 199 4.08 14.05 -11.64
CA ASN A 199 3.41 15.22 -12.25
C ASN A 199 3.17 14.91 -13.72
N LEU A 200 1.92 14.62 -14.08
CA LEU A 200 1.51 14.56 -15.48
C LEU A 200 1.01 15.95 -15.89
N PRO A 201 1.38 16.48 -17.08
CA PRO A 201 0.86 17.76 -17.53
C PRO A 201 -0.67 17.73 -17.68
N GLU A 202 -1.33 18.80 -17.24
CA GLU A 202 -2.81 18.91 -17.21
C GLU A 202 -3.45 19.03 -18.62
N ASP A 203 -2.67 19.27 -19.67
CA ASP A 203 -3.16 19.60 -21.01
C ASP A 203 -2.86 18.48 -22.02
N GLY A 204 -3.45 17.31 -21.79
CA GLY A 204 -3.66 16.31 -22.83
C GLY A 204 -4.94 16.67 -23.58
N GLY A 205 -4.83 17.14 -24.82
CA GLY A 205 -6.00 17.29 -25.71
C GLY A 205 -6.73 15.96 -25.93
N GLU A 206 -7.85 15.98 -26.68
CA GLU A 206 -8.78 14.84 -26.91
C GLU A 206 -8.15 13.50 -27.42
N GLU A 207 -6.83 13.44 -27.64
CA GLU A 207 -6.06 12.25 -27.96
C GLU A 207 -4.98 12.01 -26.88
N ASP A 208 -5.39 11.50 -25.70
CA ASP A 208 -4.53 11.09 -24.58
C ASP A 208 -3.49 10.04 -25.02
N THR A 209 -2.35 10.52 -25.50
CA THR A 209 -1.14 9.72 -25.67
C THR A 209 -0.03 10.45 -24.94
N PHE A 210 0.20 10.09 -23.69
CA PHE A 210 1.36 10.56 -22.94
C PHE A 210 2.63 10.09 -23.65
N GLU A 211 3.46 11.03 -24.09
CA GLU A 211 4.77 10.72 -24.65
C GLU A 211 5.79 10.66 -23.50
N GLU A 212 6.82 9.82 -23.61
CA GLU A 212 7.89 9.74 -22.59
C GLU A 212 8.59 11.10 -22.37
N GLU A 213 8.49 12.02 -23.32
CA GLU A 213 9.06 13.38 -23.26
C GLU A 213 8.31 14.32 -22.30
N ASP A 214 7.09 13.98 -21.88
CA ASP A 214 6.28 14.77 -20.94
C ASP A 214 6.60 14.48 -19.47
N PHE A 215 7.41 13.46 -19.20
CA PHE A 215 7.80 13.06 -17.84
C PHE A 215 9.12 13.73 -17.42
N ASP A 216 9.03 14.63 -16.44
CA ASP A 216 10.21 15.22 -15.79
C ASP A 216 10.84 14.22 -14.80
N GLU A 217 11.69 13.35 -15.33
CA GLU A 217 12.38 12.30 -14.59
C GLU A 217 13.27 12.87 -13.46
N ASP A 218 13.95 13.98 -13.69
CA ASP A 218 14.82 14.63 -12.70
C ASP A 218 13.99 15.15 -11.52
N ALA A 219 12.89 15.86 -11.80
CA ALA A 219 11.99 16.34 -10.75
C ALA A 219 11.35 15.18 -9.96
N TYR A 220 11.00 14.08 -10.62
CA TYR A 220 10.48 12.89 -9.97
C TYR A 220 11.47 12.32 -8.94
N TYR A 221 12.72 12.07 -9.35
CA TYR A 221 13.74 11.52 -8.45
C TYR A 221 14.13 12.48 -7.31
N GLU A 222 14.16 13.79 -7.57
CA GLU A 222 14.42 14.80 -6.54
C GLU A 222 13.29 14.84 -5.48
N ALA A 223 12.05 14.61 -5.89
CA ALA A 223 10.89 14.64 -5.01
C ALA A 223 10.71 13.36 -4.17
N LEU A 224 11.34 12.25 -4.52
CA LEU A 224 11.18 10.99 -3.77
C LEU A 224 11.55 11.14 -2.28
N GLY A 225 10.69 10.59 -1.42
CA GLY A 225 10.83 10.66 0.04
C GLY A 225 10.43 12.00 0.66
N THR A 226 9.97 12.97 -0.14
CA THR A 226 9.41 14.24 0.34
C THR A 226 7.89 14.17 0.45
N ARG A 227 7.24 15.16 1.06
CA ARG A 227 5.77 15.21 1.09
C ARG A 227 5.25 15.78 -0.24
N PRO A 228 4.41 15.07 -1.01
CA PRO A 228 3.81 15.62 -2.22
C PRO A 228 2.82 16.75 -1.89
N ALA A 229 2.64 17.67 -2.83
CA ALA A 229 1.68 18.76 -2.69
C ALA A 229 0.23 18.25 -2.75
N LEU A 230 -0.68 18.96 -2.09
CA LEU A 230 -2.12 18.73 -2.19
C LEU A 230 -2.77 19.91 -2.92
N ASN A 231 -3.72 19.62 -3.80
CA ASN A 231 -4.59 20.65 -4.36
C ASN A 231 -5.63 21.06 -3.32
N MET A 232 -5.31 22.09 -2.52
CA MET A 232 -6.19 22.57 -1.44
C MET A 232 -7.47 23.23 -1.98
N GLU A 233 -7.55 23.59 -3.26
CA GLU A 233 -8.75 24.17 -3.85
C GLU A 233 -9.86 23.13 -4.10
N GLU A 234 -9.49 21.86 -4.24
CA GLU A 234 -10.43 20.74 -4.42
C GLU A 234 -10.90 20.12 -3.09
N LEU A 235 -10.31 20.53 -1.97
CA LEU A 235 -10.56 19.95 -0.65
C LEU A 235 -11.30 20.94 0.24
N ASP A 236 -12.53 20.60 0.61
CA ASP A 236 -13.33 21.41 1.53
C ASP A 236 -12.93 21.20 3.01
N ASP A 237 -13.57 21.95 3.92
CA ASP A 237 -13.30 21.90 5.36
C ASP A 237 -13.48 20.51 6.00
N SER A 238 -14.22 19.59 5.35
CA SER A 238 -14.38 18.23 5.87
C SER A 238 -13.09 17.41 5.82
N TYR A 239 -12.14 17.79 4.97
CA TYR A 239 -10.84 17.12 4.81
C TYR A 239 -9.81 17.49 5.87
N HIS A 240 -10.08 18.49 6.73
CA HIS A 240 -9.13 18.98 7.74
C HIS A 240 -8.39 17.83 8.49
N LYS A 241 -9.13 16.81 8.93
CA LYS A 241 -8.57 15.67 9.68
C LYS A 241 -7.74 14.74 8.81
N VAL A 242 -8.17 14.52 7.58
CA VAL A 242 -7.45 13.70 6.61
C VAL A 242 -6.13 14.38 6.27
N ILE A 243 -6.16 15.69 6.05
CA ILE A 243 -4.99 16.51 5.76
C ILE A 243 -4.04 16.52 6.96
N GLU A 244 -4.53 16.72 8.18
CA GLU A 244 -3.71 16.66 9.39
C GLU A 244 -3.00 15.30 9.52
N LEU A 245 -3.74 14.20 9.36
CA LEU A 245 -3.18 12.85 9.42
C LEU A 245 -2.14 12.62 8.32
N PHE A 246 -2.39 13.06 7.09
CA PHE A 246 -1.44 13.02 5.99
C PHE A 246 -0.15 13.78 6.34
N TYR A 247 -0.26 15.01 6.84
CA TYR A 247 0.88 15.84 7.23
C TYR A 247 1.69 15.22 8.36
N LEU A 248 1.04 14.64 9.38
CA LEU A 248 1.74 13.96 10.47
C LEU A 248 2.48 12.71 9.97
N CYS A 249 1.80 11.88 9.18
CA CYS A 249 2.35 10.62 8.68
C CYS A 249 3.52 10.82 7.70
N THR A 250 3.53 11.91 6.94
CA THR A 250 4.58 12.21 5.94
C THR A 250 5.59 13.24 6.45
N SER A 251 5.82 13.31 7.75
CA SER A 251 6.90 14.12 8.34
C SER A 251 8.27 13.60 7.90
N GLU A 252 9.21 14.49 7.62
CA GLU A 252 10.56 14.10 7.17
C GLU A 252 11.26 13.27 8.25
N ASP A 253 11.26 13.73 9.51
CA ASP A 253 11.77 12.96 10.64
C ASP A 253 10.80 11.80 11.00
N PRO A 254 11.24 10.54 10.91
CA PRO A 254 10.41 9.39 11.29
C PRO A 254 9.91 9.42 12.75
N LYS A 255 10.62 10.12 13.64
CA LYS A 255 10.21 10.23 15.06
C LYS A 255 8.96 11.06 15.25
N GLU A 256 8.74 12.05 14.40
CA GLU A 256 7.56 12.93 14.43
C GLU A 256 6.31 12.28 13.81
N ARG A 257 6.51 11.23 12.99
CA ARG A 257 5.38 10.43 12.48
C ARG A 257 4.70 9.69 13.63
N PRO A 258 3.37 9.59 13.69
CA PRO A 258 2.71 8.78 14.72
C PRO A 258 2.98 7.28 14.50
N SER A 259 2.86 6.47 15.55
CA SER A 259 2.79 5.00 15.40
C SER A 259 1.40 4.57 14.93
N SER A 260 1.30 3.40 14.31
CA SER A 260 0.01 2.80 13.93
C SER A 260 -0.95 2.66 15.13
N ALA A 261 -0.44 2.39 16.32
CA ALA A 261 -1.22 2.36 17.56
C ALA A 261 -1.82 3.73 17.92
N GLN A 262 -1.03 4.82 17.82
CA GLN A 262 -1.50 6.18 18.08
C GLN A 262 -2.55 6.63 17.06
N ILE A 263 -2.39 6.27 15.78
CA ILE A 263 -3.37 6.57 14.73
C ILE A 263 -4.71 5.90 15.05
N VAL A 264 -4.70 4.61 15.43
CA VAL A 264 -5.94 3.90 15.82
C VAL A 264 -6.61 4.58 17.01
N GLU A 265 -5.87 4.90 18.06
CA GLU A 265 -6.41 5.55 19.25
C GLU A 265 -7.02 6.92 18.93
N ALA A 266 -6.33 7.73 18.13
CA ALA A 266 -6.82 9.05 17.72
C ALA A 266 -8.12 8.94 16.90
N LEU A 267 -8.16 8.08 15.87
CA LEU A 267 -9.33 7.94 15.00
C LEU A 267 -10.54 7.34 15.75
N GLU A 268 -10.32 6.39 16.66
CA GLU A 268 -11.39 5.82 17.49
C GLU A 268 -11.93 6.82 18.51
N ALA A 269 -11.07 7.64 19.12
CA ALA A 269 -11.48 8.71 20.04
C ALA A 269 -12.37 9.76 19.37
N GLU A 270 -12.20 9.96 18.07
CA GLU A 270 -13.02 10.86 17.26
C GLU A 270 -14.31 10.22 16.71
N GLY A 271 -14.56 8.94 17.03
CA GLY A 271 -15.78 8.24 16.63
C GLY A 271 -15.78 7.69 15.21
N VAL A 272 -14.61 7.59 14.55
CA VAL A 272 -14.48 6.85 13.29
C VAL A 272 -14.69 5.36 13.59
N GLN A 273 -15.52 4.68 12.79
CA GLN A 273 -15.88 3.26 12.98
C GLN A 273 -15.25 2.36 11.92
#